data_AF-A0A1Y1UGE8-F1
#
_entry.id   AF-A0A1Y1UGE8-F1
#
_cell.length_a   1.000
_cell.length_b   1.000
_cell.length_c   1.000
_cell.angle_alpha   90.00
_cell.angle_beta   90.00
_cell.angle_gamma   90.00
#
_symmetry.space_group_name_H-M   'P 1'
#
loop_
_entity.id
_entity.type
_entity.pdbx_description
1 polymer ?
#
loop_
_entity_poly.entity_id
_entity_poly.type
_entity_poly.pdbx_seq_one_letter_code
_entity_poly.pdbx_strand_id
1 'polypeptide(L)'
;MINWLSLGTIFVWSSSILARNSTSGNSTESNEASSNLDFGPINFAGYTNYVYRDNVTSVQILLTDTSSSYIPSRFITAFPHGNNGALVYFVPLNSTHSNSPSNASGNSTLHTTALGATLNFSSVSSVNQEYNQTGVTGEISVSADLQFGVTLIGGVRTLRDYVESGGTVFHSIFNYTLGPYNDSSVTLIRHWINGSTVQYFQWDTVSNANISVIPNSNATIPPNITITRPDQSSNATIRFTFIYNFTETTPVTPYVPLIGLGREQLFLTEAANGSAPALQSVLTSIQENGSAIADQTAFLAYESKFLAGGWRFLTYFGRDTMLALRLLLPVISTTSAESILGAVLERANETGTLCHEETVGDYASFINIGNNQSYLGNTPYYSYIMLDTDFLLLPVLSE
;
A
#
# COMPACT_ATOMS: atom_id res chain seq x y z
N MET A 1 -50.19 -22.95 -19.04
CA MET A 1 -50.28 -21.59 -19.59
C MET A 1 -50.82 -20.71 -18.47
N ILE A 2 -49.91 -20.02 -17.77
CA ILE A 2 -50.21 -19.19 -16.59
C ILE A 2 -49.87 -17.75 -16.95
N ASN A 3 -50.82 -16.87 -16.63
CA ASN A 3 -50.88 -15.46 -16.98
C ASN A 3 -49.68 -14.65 -16.49
N TRP A 4 -49.15 -13.84 -17.41
CA TRP A 4 -48.33 -12.66 -17.13
C TRP A 4 -49.23 -11.47 -16.78
N LEU A 5 -49.03 -10.88 -15.60
CA LEU A 5 -49.42 -9.51 -15.25
C LEU A 5 -48.36 -9.02 -14.24
N SER A 6 -47.47 -8.11 -14.68
CA SER A 6 -47.56 -6.67 -14.38
C SER A 6 -46.96 -6.31 -13.01
N LEU A 7 -45.66 -6.02 -12.99
CA LEU A 7 -45.03 -5.11 -12.03
C LEU A 7 -44.13 -4.14 -12.79
N GLY A 8 -44.75 -3.08 -13.30
CA GLY A 8 -44.06 -1.88 -13.73
C GLY A 8 -44.03 -0.90 -12.55
N THR A 9 -42.89 -0.79 -11.89
CA THR A 9 -42.54 0.38 -11.10
C THR A 9 -41.22 0.90 -11.63
N ILE A 10 -41.33 1.98 -12.37
CA ILE A 10 -40.27 2.76 -12.98
C ILE A 10 -39.48 3.41 -11.85
N PHE A 11 -38.24 2.98 -11.62
CA PHE A 11 -37.25 3.76 -10.88
C PHE A 11 -36.79 4.89 -11.80
N VAL A 12 -37.33 6.10 -11.59
CA VAL A 12 -36.78 7.32 -12.19
C VAL A 12 -35.56 7.71 -11.37
N TRP A 13 -34.36 7.46 -11.89
CA TRP A 13 -33.14 8.10 -11.42
C TRP A 13 -33.18 9.56 -11.84
N SER A 14 -33.42 10.48 -10.90
CA SER A 14 -33.18 11.90 -11.13
C SER A 14 -31.69 12.19 -10.94
N SER A 15 -31.01 12.43 -12.06
CA SER A 15 -29.66 12.97 -12.10
C SER A 15 -29.66 14.41 -11.58
N SER A 16 -29.26 14.60 -10.32
CA SER A 16 -28.90 15.91 -9.80
C SER A 16 -27.65 15.77 -8.95
N ILE A 17 -26.50 15.84 -9.64
CA ILE A 17 -25.23 16.23 -9.03
C ILE A 17 -25.41 17.67 -8.57
N LEU A 18 -25.71 17.86 -7.29
CA LEU A 18 -25.68 19.15 -6.62
C LEU A 18 -24.35 19.26 -5.88
N ALA A 19 -23.47 20.09 -6.43
CA ALA A 19 -22.31 20.62 -5.73
C ALA A 19 -22.77 21.20 -4.39
N ARG A 20 -22.35 20.59 -3.27
CA ARG A 20 -22.52 21.17 -1.94
C ARG A 20 -21.51 22.30 -1.79
N ASN A 21 -22.00 23.52 -1.91
CA ASN A 21 -21.35 24.72 -1.39
C ASN A 21 -21.23 24.58 0.14
N SER A 22 -20.01 24.76 0.64
CA SER A 22 -19.71 24.92 2.07
C SER A 22 -20.37 26.19 2.59
N THR A 23 -21.40 26.04 3.41
CA THR A 23 -21.89 27.09 4.31
C THR A 23 -21.65 26.64 5.73
N SER A 24 -20.86 27.45 6.45
CA SER A 24 -20.55 27.32 7.87
C SER A 24 -21.82 27.19 8.71
N GLY A 25 -22.05 26.01 9.25
CA GLY A 25 -23.00 25.75 10.32
C GLY A 25 -22.30 24.94 11.38
N ASN A 26 -22.22 25.48 12.59
CA ASN A 26 -21.79 24.77 13.79
C ASN A 26 -22.67 23.53 13.99
N SER A 27 -22.17 22.36 13.59
CA SER A 27 -22.70 21.06 14.01
C SER A 27 -21.66 20.42 14.92
N THR A 28 -22.03 20.38 16.20
CA THR A 28 -21.59 19.43 17.23
C THR A 28 -20.86 18.19 16.71
N GLU A 29 -19.67 17.97 17.28
CA GLU A 29 -18.89 16.73 17.26
C GLU A 29 -19.79 15.49 17.16
N SER A 30 -19.81 14.87 15.98
CA SER A 30 -20.50 13.61 15.74
C SER A 30 -19.48 12.61 15.19
N ASN A 31 -18.99 11.73 16.07
CA ASN A 31 -18.40 10.42 15.76
C ASN A 31 -17.44 10.36 14.56
N GLU A 32 -16.26 10.96 14.69
CA GLU A 32 -15.06 10.43 14.04
C GLU A 32 -14.69 9.12 14.77
N ALA A 33 -15.34 8.00 14.42
CA ALA A 33 -14.84 6.69 14.83
C ALA A 33 -13.40 6.59 14.29
N SER A 34 -12.39 6.57 15.16
CA SER A 34 -11.02 6.84 14.73
C SER A 34 -10.57 5.77 13.75
N SER A 35 -10.45 6.13 12.48
CA SER A 35 -9.88 5.27 11.44
C SER A 35 -8.38 5.03 11.65
N ASN A 36 -7.80 5.63 12.69
CA ASN A 36 -6.42 5.46 13.10
C ASN A 36 -6.08 3.99 13.38
N LEU A 37 -4.92 3.56 12.89
CA LEU A 37 -4.40 2.21 13.10
C LEU A 37 -2.93 2.31 13.50
N ASP A 38 -2.56 1.62 14.57
CA ASP A 38 -1.19 1.59 15.06
C ASP A 38 -0.91 0.19 15.62
N PHE A 39 -0.53 -0.74 14.73
CA PHE A 39 -0.35 -2.13 15.13
C PHE A 39 0.83 -2.82 14.42
N GLY A 40 1.37 -3.80 15.13
CA GLY A 40 2.53 -4.59 14.77
C GLY A 40 3.31 -4.96 16.04
N PRO A 41 4.32 -5.83 15.95
CA PRO A 41 4.73 -6.58 14.77
C PRO A 41 3.73 -7.70 14.40
N ILE A 42 3.51 -7.91 13.10
CA ILE A 42 2.86 -9.10 12.55
C ILE A 42 3.91 -9.90 11.77
N ASN A 43 4.35 -11.01 12.34
CA ASN A 43 5.33 -11.89 11.72
C ASN A 43 4.63 -12.90 10.81
N PHE A 44 4.97 -12.88 9.53
CA PHE A 44 4.43 -13.79 8.54
C PHE A 44 5.44 -14.08 7.44
N ALA A 45 5.61 -15.36 7.12
CA ALA A 45 6.45 -15.84 6.02
C ALA A 45 7.85 -15.19 6.00
N GLY A 46 8.54 -15.12 7.14
CA GLY A 46 9.89 -14.57 7.25
C GLY A 46 9.99 -13.04 7.16
N TYR A 47 8.88 -12.33 7.35
CA TYR A 47 8.81 -10.87 7.38
C TYR A 47 8.04 -10.38 8.60
N THR A 48 8.45 -9.22 9.11
CA THR A 48 7.77 -8.48 10.18
C THR A 48 7.04 -7.30 9.56
N ASN A 49 5.73 -7.21 9.79
CA ASN A 49 4.86 -6.18 9.23
C ASN A 49 4.36 -5.24 10.33
N TYR A 50 4.20 -3.98 9.96
CA TYR A 50 3.62 -2.93 10.80
C TYR A 50 2.65 -2.13 9.94
N VAL A 51 1.60 -1.61 10.56
CA VAL A 51 0.63 -0.72 9.93
C VAL A 51 0.49 0.52 10.77
N TYR A 52 0.59 1.66 10.10
CA TYR A 52 0.33 2.96 10.68
C TYR A 52 -0.67 3.71 9.81
N ARG A 53 -1.73 4.23 10.42
CA ARG A 53 -2.71 5.10 9.78
C ARG A 53 -3.15 6.18 10.76
N ASP A 54 -3.22 7.40 10.27
CA ASP A 54 -3.86 8.53 10.92
C ASP A 54 -4.60 9.38 9.87
N ASN A 55 -4.95 10.62 10.21
CA ASN A 55 -5.60 11.56 9.31
C ASN A 55 -4.68 12.13 8.21
N VAL A 56 -3.37 11.87 8.27
CA VAL A 56 -2.37 12.35 7.30
C VAL A 56 -1.96 11.25 6.34
N THR A 57 -1.72 10.03 6.84
CA THR A 57 -1.14 8.95 6.05
C THR A 57 -1.70 7.58 6.42
N SER A 58 -1.56 6.62 5.50
CA SER A 58 -1.84 5.20 5.71
C SER A 58 -0.70 4.42 5.06
N VAL A 59 -0.03 3.56 5.83
CA VAL A 59 1.16 2.86 5.35
C VAL A 59 1.29 1.48 5.98
N GLN A 60 1.71 0.52 5.17
CA GLN A 60 2.29 -0.73 5.63
C GLN A 60 3.81 -0.64 5.54
N ILE A 61 4.49 -0.98 6.63
CA ILE A 61 5.94 -1.10 6.71
C ILE A 61 6.28 -2.58 6.85
N LEU A 62 7.25 -3.06 6.09
CA LEU A 62 7.71 -4.45 6.14
C LEU A 62 9.22 -4.50 6.26
N LEU A 63 9.72 -5.34 7.16
CA LEU A 63 11.12 -5.72 7.27
C LEU A 63 11.27 -7.24 7.14
N THR A 64 12.41 -7.72 6.64
CA THR A 64 12.78 -9.13 6.82
C THR A 64 12.94 -9.43 8.30
N ASP A 65 12.28 -10.48 8.77
CA ASP A 65 12.37 -10.92 10.16
C ASP A 65 13.83 -11.32 10.47
N THR A 66 14.34 -10.96 11.64
CA THR A 66 15.74 -11.22 12.02
C THR A 66 16.09 -12.71 12.12
N SER A 67 15.09 -13.59 12.26
CA SER A 67 15.22 -15.04 12.25
C SER A 67 15.05 -15.67 10.86
N SER A 68 14.71 -14.85 9.85
CA SER A 68 14.48 -15.30 8.49
C SER A 68 15.75 -15.75 7.79
N SER A 69 15.65 -16.78 6.95
CA SER A 69 16.71 -17.18 6.02
C SER A 69 16.71 -16.35 4.74
N TYR A 70 15.73 -15.46 4.54
CA TYR A 70 15.70 -14.59 3.36
C TYR A 70 16.79 -13.53 3.46
N ILE A 71 17.70 -13.59 2.50
CA ILE A 71 18.82 -12.68 2.35
C ILE A 71 18.85 -12.18 0.90
N PRO A 72 19.18 -10.90 0.67
CA PRO A 72 19.41 -9.84 1.67
C PRO A 72 18.15 -9.43 2.44
N SER A 73 18.32 -8.73 3.57
CA SER A 73 17.21 -8.17 4.35
C SER A 73 16.48 -7.13 3.51
N ARG A 74 15.15 -7.07 3.61
CA ARG A 74 14.30 -6.21 2.77
C ARG A 74 13.52 -5.26 3.65
N PHE A 75 13.50 -4.00 3.26
CA PHE A 75 12.65 -2.95 3.81
C PHE A 75 11.65 -2.50 2.75
N ILE A 76 10.38 -2.36 3.11
CA ILE A 76 9.31 -1.80 2.26
C ILE A 76 8.50 -0.79 3.07
N THR A 77 8.14 0.31 2.42
CA THR A 77 7.04 1.19 2.79
C THR A 77 6.03 1.20 1.64
N ALA A 78 4.76 0.93 1.94
CA ALA A 78 3.72 0.83 0.94
C ALA A 78 2.47 1.61 1.37
N PHE A 79 2.10 2.60 0.57
CA PHE A 79 0.98 3.49 0.78
C PHE A 79 -0.15 3.10 -0.17
N PRO A 80 -1.36 2.85 0.35
CA PRO A 80 -2.55 2.70 -0.47
C PRO A 80 -2.81 3.94 -1.34
N HIS A 81 -2.51 5.12 -0.80
CA HIS A 81 -2.71 6.39 -1.47
C HIS A 81 -1.78 6.52 -2.68
N GLY A 82 -2.37 6.63 -3.87
CA GLY A 82 -1.64 6.70 -5.14
C GLY A 82 -0.86 5.43 -5.46
N ASN A 83 -1.09 4.35 -4.69
CA ASN A 83 -0.30 3.13 -4.72
C ASN A 83 1.20 3.43 -4.60
N ASN A 84 1.61 4.43 -3.82
CA ASN A 84 3.02 4.81 -3.66
C ASN A 84 3.79 3.80 -2.81
N GLY A 85 5.08 3.59 -3.07
CA GLY A 85 5.91 2.70 -2.28
C GLY A 85 7.40 2.81 -2.58
N ALA A 86 8.20 2.33 -1.62
CA ALA A 86 9.64 2.22 -1.74
C ALA A 86 10.11 0.89 -1.17
N LEU A 87 11.15 0.34 -1.79
CA LEU A 87 11.79 -0.91 -1.40
C LEU A 87 13.29 -0.68 -1.33
N VAL A 88 13.94 -1.20 -0.29
CA VAL A 88 15.41 -1.29 -0.18
C VAL A 88 15.80 -2.69 0.24
N TYR A 89 16.74 -3.31 -0.45
CA TYR A 89 17.45 -4.47 0.08
C TYR A 89 18.68 -4.03 0.86
N PHE A 90 18.78 -4.36 2.13
CA PHE A 90 19.98 -4.16 2.93
C PHE A 90 20.92 -5.36 2.77
N VAL A 91 22.06 -5.12 2.14
CA VAL A 91 23.08 -6.13 1.87
C VAL A 91 24.24 -5.92 2.85
N PRO A 92 24.69 -6.93 3.61
CA PRO A 92 25.86 -6.78 4.48
C PRO A 92 27.12 -6.43 3.69
N LEU A 93 27.86 -5.39 4.10
CA LEU A 93 29.04 -4.89 3.37
C LEU A 93 30.17 -5.93 3.24
N ASN A 94 30.41 -6.71 4.29
CA ASN A 94 31.49 -7.71 4.33
C ASN A 94 31.05 -9.12 3.91
N SER A 95 29.96 -9.23 3.12
CA SER A 95 29.54 -10.52 2.57
C SER A 95 30.48 -10.99 1.46
N THR A 96 31.21 -12.08 1.68
CA THR A 96 31.99 -12.72 0.61
C THR A 96 31.04 -13.50 -0.31
N HIS A 97 30.87 -13.03 -1.54
CA HIS A 97 30.28 -13.85 -2.61
C HIS A 97 31.31 -14.88 -3.08
N SER A 98 31.16 -16.15 -2.71
CA SER A 98 31.84 -17.23 -3.43
C SER A 98 31.07 -17.56 -4.72
N ASN A 99 31.26 -16.73 -5.75
CA ASN A 99 30.85 -17.09 -7.10
C ASN A 99 31.78 -18.18 -7.65
N SER A 100 31.52 -19.45 -7.33
CA SER A 100 32.04 -20.58 -8.12
C SER A 100 30.94 -21.04 -9.08
N PRO A 101 31.11 -20.94 -10.42
CA PRO A 101 30.09 -21.28 -11.42
C PRO A 101 29.93 -22.79 -11.62
N SER A 102 30.04 -23.57 -10.56
CA SER A 102 30.01 -25.04 -10.61
C SER A 102 29.14 -25.59 -9.50
N ASN A 103 27.82 -25.46 -9.63
CA ASN A 103 26.86 -26.52 -9.30
C ASN A 103 25.44 -26.03 -9.58
N ALA A 104 24.86 -26.57 -10.65
CA ALA A 104 23.43 -26.49 -10.98
C ALA A 104 22.61 -27.41 -10.07
N SER A 105 22.80 -27.31 -8.76
CA SER A 105 21.98 -27.94 -7.73
C SER A 105 21.81 -26.94 -6.58
N GLY A 106 20.59 -26.44 -6.43
CA GLY A 106 20.25 -25.37 -5.52
C GLY A 106 20.56 -25.71 -4.06
N ASN A 107 21.68 -25.21 -3.56
CA ASN A 107 21.84 -24.77 -2.18
C ASN A 107 23.10 -23.89 -2.08
N SER A 108 22.97 -22.61 -2.43
CA SER A 108 24.01 -21.61 -2.16
C SER A 108 23.83 -21.16 -0.71
N THR A 109 24.60 -21.75 0.21
CA THR A 109 24.67 -21.28 1.60
C THR A 109 25.53 -20.03 1.64
N LEU A 110 24.89 -18.88 1.42
CA LEU A 110 25.48 -17.57 1.62
C LEU A 110 25.85 -17.42 3.11
N HIS A 111 27.14 -17.43 3.42
CA HIS A 111 27.65 -17.16 4.76
C HIS A 111 27.77 -15.64 4.96
N THR A 112 26.68 -14.90 4.76
CA THR A 112 26.60 -13.50 5.14
C THR A 112 26.74 -13.36 6.65
N THR A 113 27.52 -12.39 7.12
CA THR A 113 27.30 -11.85 8.47
C THR A 113 25.81 -11.55 8.60
N ALA A 114 25.13 -12.19 9.56
CA ALA A 114 23.70 -11.99 9.74
C ALA A 114 23.44 -10.50 10.02
N LEU A 115 22.78 -9.83 9.09
CA LEU A 115 22.30 -8.46 9.29
C LEU A 115 20.92 -8.54 9.92
N GLY A 116 20.83 -8.15 11.19
CA GLY A 116 19.57 -7.83 11.85
C GLY A 116 19.17 -6.40 11.50
N ALA A 117 17.92 -6.22 11.06
CA ALA A 117 17.28 -4.92 10.92
C ALA A 117 15.95 -4.96 11.66
N THR A 118 15.70 -4.00 12.55
CA THR A 118 14.47 -3.96 13.36
C THR A 118 13.92 -2.55 13.42
N LEU A 119 12.62 -2.40 13.15
CA LEU A 119 11.93 -1.12 13.25
C LEU A 119 11.64 -0.79 14.72
N ASN A 120 12.02 0.41 15.15
CA ASN A 120 11.49 1.00 16.37
C ASN A 120 10.09 1.56 16.06
N PHE A 121 9.05 0.75 16.22
CA PHE A 121 7.70 1.15 15.81
C PHE A 121 7.18 2.39 16.56
N SER A 122 7.61 2.60 17.81
CA SER A 122 7.24 3.81 18.58
C SER A 122 7.79 5.13 18.00
N SER A 123 8.76 5.05 17.09
CA SER A 123 9.28 6.22 16.36
C SER A 123 8.52 6.52 15.08
N VAL A 124 7.58 5.66 14.68
CA VAL A 124 6.80 5.83 13.46
C VAL A 124 5.76 6.92 13.66
N SER A 125 5.74 7.88 12.75
CA SER A 125 4.78 8.98 12.75
C SER A 125 4.53 9.49 11.34
N SER A 126 3.37 10.10 11.12
CA SER A 126 3.11 10.82 9.89
C SER A 126 4.02 12.04 9.76
N VAL A 127 4.33 12.35 8.51
CA VAL A 127 5.06 13.57 8.15
C VAL A 127 4.12 14.45 7.36
N ASN A 128 4.06 15.73 7.72
CA ASN A 128 3.36 16.77 6.98
C ASN A 128 4.28 18.00 6.91
N GLN A 129 4.66 18.40 5.70
CA GLN A 129 5.61 19.49 5.44
C GLN A 129 5.02 20.50 4.44
N GLU A 130 5.78 21.55 4.16
CA GLU A 130 5.43 22.54 3.13
C GLU A 130 5.11 21.87 1.78
N TYR A 131 4.34 22.57 0.93
CA TYR A 131 3.91 22.08 -0.38
C TYR A 131 3.06 20.80 -0.34
N ASN A 132 2.33 20.58 0.76
CA ASN A 132 1.44 19.43 0.97
C ASN A 132 2.18 18.09 0.81
N GLN A 133 3.45 18.05 1.19
CA GLN A 133 4.22 16.81 1.25
C GLN A 133 3.78 16.03 2.48
N THR A 134 3.20 14.86 2.24
CA THR A 134 2.76 13.94 3.29
C THR A 134 3.48 12.60 3.17
N GLY A 135 3.57 11.87 4.27
CA GLY A 135 4.30 10.62 4.28
C GLY A 135 4.47 10.03 5.66
N VAL A 136 5.55 9.27 5.84
CA VAL A 136 5.88 8.62 7.11
C VAL A 136 7.39 8.74 7.39
N THR A 137 7.73 8.82 8.66
CA THR A 137 9.10 8.67 9.16
C THR A 137 9.16 7.55 10.19
N GLY A 138 10.33 6.94 10.37
CA GLY A 138 10.59 5.96 11.42
C GLY A 138 12.06 5.59 11.53
N GLU A 139 12.44 4.98 12.65
CA GLU A 139 13.82 4.59 12.94
C GLU A 139 14.00 3.07 12.87
N ILE A 140 15.12 2.65 12.27
CA ILE A 140 15.52 1.25 12.13
C ILE A 140 16.86 1.08 12.84
N SER A 141 16.95 0.06 13.69
CA SER A 141 18.21 -0.43 14.23
C SER A 141 18.81 -1.47 13.31
N VAL A 142 20.10 -1.35 12.98
CA VAL A 142 20.84 -2.31 12.15
C VAL A 142 22.07 -2.83 12.88
N SER A 143 22.29 -4.15 12.80
CA SER A 143 23.32 -4.85 13.60
C SER A 143 24.68 -4.99 12.90
N ALA A 144 24.80 -4.55 11.66
CA ALA A 144 26.02 -4.66 10.86
C ALA A 144 26.09 -3.55 9.82
N ASP A 145 27.30 -3.30 9.34
CA ASP A 145 27.54 -2.41 8.21
C ASP A 145 26.88 -2.97 6.96
N LEU A 146 26.21 -2.10 6.18
CA LEU A 146 25.40 -2.49 5.05
C LEU A 146 25.60 -1.57 3.86
N GLN A 147 25.28 -2.08 2.68
CA GLN A 147 25.08 -1.32 1.47
C GLN A 147 23.62 -1.45 1.03
N PHE A 148 23.10 -0.40 0.40
CA PHE A 148 21.83 -0.51 -0.30
C PHE A 148 22.06 -1.37 -1.54
N GLY A 149 21.36 -2.51 -1.59
CA GLY A 149 21.19 -3.31 -2.78
C GLY A 149 20.15 -2.68 -3.70
N VAL A 150 19.37 -3.52 -4.38
CA VAL A 150 18.30 -3.01 -5.23
C VAL A 150 17.36 -2.13 -4.42
N THR A 151 17.17 -0.92 -4.92
CA THR A 151 16.33 0.12 -4.34
C THR A 151 15.32 0.53 -5.39
N LEU A 152 14.05 0.57 -5.03
CA LEU A 152 12.95 0.95 -5.91
C LEU A 152 12.14 2.05 -5.22
N ILE A 153 11.72 3.06 -5.97
CA ILE A 153 10.83 4.12 -5.52
C ILE A 153 9.80 4.32 -6.62
N GLY A 154 8.52 4.19 -6.32
CA GLY A 154 7.49 4.28 -7.35
C GLY A 154 6.15 3.75 -6.89
N GLY A 155 5.43 3.09 -7.81
CA GLY A 155 4.20 2.40 -7.50
C GLY A 155 4.44 1.06 -6.81
N VAL A 156 3.59 0.68 -5.88
CA VAL A 156 3.58 -0.62 -5.21
C VAL A 156 3.48 -1.75 -6.23
N ARG A 157 2.78 -1.56 -7.35
CA ARG A 157 2.85 -2.54 -8.45
C ARG A 157 4.26 -2.73 -9.02
N THR A 158 5.05 -1.67 -9.19
CA THR A 158 6.46 -1.78 -9.62
C THR A 158 7.28 -2.63 -8.64
N LEU A 159 7.07 -2.42 -7.34
CA LEU A 159 7.73 -3.19 -6.29
C LEU A 159 7.31 -4.67 -6.35
N ARG A 160 6.00 -4.94 -6.49
CA ARG A 160 5.47 -6.31 -6.62
C ARG A 160 6.09 -7.02 -7.82
N ASP A 161 6.01 -6.43 -9.01
CA ASP A 161 6.44 -7.07 -10.25
C ASP A 161 7.93 -7.45 -10.19
N TYR A 162 8.77 -6.59 -9.60
CA TYR A 162 10.17 -6.92 -9.34
C TYR A 162 10.32 -8.11 -8.38
N VAL A 163 9.62 -8.10 -7.24
CA VAL A 163 9.73 -9.15 -6.23
C VAL A 163 9.21 -10.49 -6.74
N GLU A 164 8.05 -10.52 -7.40
CA GLU A 164 7.40 -11.76 -7.86
C GLU A 164 8.10 -12.37 -9.07
N SER A 165 8.76 -11.56 -9.88
CA SER A 165 9.59 -12.03 -11.00
C SER A 165 10.98 -12.54 -10.58
N GLY A 166 11.28 -12.58 -9.27
CA GLY A 166 12.61 -12.92 -8.77
C GLY A 166 13.68 -11.90 -9.17
N GLY A 167 13.29 -10.65 -9.38
CA GLY A 167 14.17 -9.55 -9.76
C GLY A 167 14.45 -9.41 -11.26
N THR A 168 13.67 -10.09 -12.11
CA THR A 168 13.89 -10.10 -13.58
C THR A 168 13.07 -9.04 -14.32
N VAL A 169 11.96 -8.57 -13.72
CA VAL A 169 11.09 -7.56 -14.31
C VAL A 169 11.27 -6.23 -13.59
N PHE A 170 11.91 -5.29 -14.29
CA PHE A 170 11.97 -3.89 -13.90
C PHE A 170 12.19 -3.01 -15.14
N HIS A 171 11.46 -1.90 -15.22
CA HIS A 171 11.57 -0.98 -16.33
C HIS A 171 12.30 0.29 -15.88
N SER A 172 13.37 0.67 -16.58
CA SER A 172 14.23 1.81 -16.22
C SER A 172 13.52 3.16 -16.21
N ILE A 173 12.32 3.25 -16.80
CA ILE A 173 11.44 4.43 -16.69
C ILE A 173 11.06 4.76 -15.23
N PHE A 174 11.14 3.77 -14.33
CA PHE A 174 10.91 3.92 -12.90
C PHE A 174 12.17 4.26 -12.10
N ASN A 175 13.31 4.52 -12.76
CA ASN A 175 14.54 4.91 -12.06
C ASN A 175 14.33 6.22 -11.29
N TYR A 176 14.89 6.26 -10.09
CA TYR A 176 15.04 7.47 -9.29
C TYR A 176 16.38 8.13 -9.60
N THR A 177 16.56 9.33 -9.07
CA THR A 177 17.79 10.12 -9.13
C THR A 177 18.34 10.39 -7.73
N LEU A 178 19.64 10.63 -7.64
CA LEU A 178 20.29 11.03 -6.40
C LEU A 178 20.01 12.51 -6.13
N GLY A 179 19.43 12.80 -4.96
CA GLY A 179 19.25 14.14 -4.41
C GLY A 179 20.44 14.56 -3.52
N PRO A 180 20.23 15.52 -2.60
CA PRO A 180 21.25 15.94 -1.64
C PRO A 180 21.75 14.77 -0.77
N TYR A 181 23.06 14.77 -0.48
CA TYR A 181 23.67 13.81 0.43
C TYR A 181 24.89 14.39 1.13
N ASN A 182 25.21 13.85 2.30
CA ASN A 182 26.42 14.08 3.08
C ASN A 182 26.73 12.83 3.92
N ASP A 183 27.59 12.96 4.93
CA ASP A 183 28.00 11.85 5.81
C ASP A 183 26.89 11.39 6.79
N SER A 184 25.78 12.11 6.85
CA SER A 184 24.70 11.91 7.82
C SER A 184 23.32 11.82 7.17
N SER A 185 23.19 12.05 5.86
CA SER A 185 21.91 12.03 5.14
C SER A 185 22.09 11.70 3.66
N VAL A 186 21.13 11.00 3.06
CA VAL A 186 20.98 10.84 1.61
C VAL A 186 19.51 10.91 1.23
N THR A 187 19.18 11.68 0.19
CA THR A 187 17.83 11.75 -0.39
C THR A 187 17.81 11.15 -1.78
N LEU A 188 16.84 10.27 -2.02
CA LEU A 188 16.54 9.72 -3.34
C LEU A 188 15.25 10.35 -3.87
N ILE A 189 15.26 10.81 -5.11
CA ILE A 189 14.15 11.58 -5.70
C ILE A 189 13.60 10.85 -6.91
N ARG A 190 12.28 10.65 -6.93
CA ARG A 190 11.57 10.10 -8.09
C ARG A 190 10.41 10.99 -8.49
N HIS A 191 10.36 11.35 -9.77
CA HIS A 191 9.20 12.00 -10.38
C HIS A 191 8.34 10.95 -11.06
N TRP A 192 7.03 10.95 -10.82
CA TRP A 192 6.10 10.17 -11.62
C TRP A 192 6.25 10.49 -13.11
N ILE A 193 5.93 9.53 -13.97
CA ILE A 193 6.14 9.58 -15.42
C ILE A 193 5.40 10.77 -16.04
N ASN A 194 4.20 11.07 -15.56
CA ASN A 194 3.40 12.22 -16.01
C ASN A 194 3.76 13.54 -15.31
N GLY A 195 4.70 13.52 -14.35
CA GLY A 195 5.10 14.69 -13.56
C GLY A 195 4.11 15.13 -12.48
N SER A 196 3.01 14.39 -12.24
CA SER A 196 1.97 14.80 -11.28
C SER A 196 2.31 14.57 -9.82
N THR A 197 3.44 13.91 -9.52
CA THR A 197 3.84 13.59 -8.15
C THR A 197 5.34 13.52 -8.07
N VAL A 198 5.91 14.01 -6.97
CA VAL A 198 7.31 13.78 -6.62
C VAL A 198 7.38 12.98 -5.33
N GLN A 199 8.29 12.02 -5.30
CA GLN A 199 8.56 11.13 -4.19
C GLN A 199 9.98 11.42 -3.68
N TYR A 200 10.11 11.67 -2.38
CA TYR A 200 11.39 11.86 -1.70
C TYR A 200 11.56 10.77 -0.66
N PHE A 201 12.61 9.98 -0.83
CA PHE A 201 12.97 8.92 0.09
C PHE A 201 14.32 9.19 0.71
N GLN A 202 14.29 9.66 1.94
CA GLN A 202 15.45 10.13 2.68
C GLN A 202 15.85 9.11 3.75
N TRP A 203 17.16 9.01 3.96
CA TRP A 203 17.78 8.24 5.02
C TRP A 203 18.75 9.12 5.79
N ASP A 204 18.60 9.18 7.11
CA ASP A 204 19.45 9.96 8.01
C ASP A 204 20.12 9.06 9.06
N THR A 205 21.30 9.44 9.51
CA THR A 205 21.94 8.83 10.67
C THR A 205 21.30 9.39 11.95
N VAL A 206 21.08 8.53 12.94
CA VAL A 206 20.55 8.94 14.27
C VAL A 206 21.59 8.66 15.34
N SER A 207 22.14 7.45 15.36
CA SER A 207 23.19 7.08 16.29
C SER A 207 24.10 6.02 15.69
N ASN A 208 25.40 6.09 16.02
CA ASN A 208 26.41 5.11 15.62
C ASN A 208 26.39 4.74 14.12
N ALA A 209 26.11 5.71 13.23
CA ALA A 209 26.01 5.48 11.80
C ALA A 209 26.69 6.61 11.03
N ASN A 210 27.34 6.26 9.92
CA ASN A 210 27.87 7.18 8.92
C ASN A 210 27.40 6.70 7.53
N ILE A 211 26.90 7.62 6.70
CA ILE A 211 26.47 7.38 5.33
C ILE A 211 27.58 7.76 4.37
N SER A 212 27.94 6.85 3.46
CA SER A 212 28.82 7.17 2.32
C SER A 212 28.05 6.95 1.03
N VAL A 213 28.11 7.94 0.14
CA VAL A 213 27.46 7.91 -1.17
C VAL A 213 28.51 8.09 -2.24
N ILE A 214 28.59 7.13 -3.16
CA ILE A 214 29.38 7.22 -4.38
C ILE A 214 28.39 7.35 -5.55
N PRO A 215 28.20 8.57 -6.09
CA PRO A 215 27.35 8.78 -7.25
C PRO A 215 27.82 7.97 -8.44
N ASN A 216 26.89 7.56 -9.29
CA ASN A 216 27.23 7.02 -10.60
C ASN A 216 27.55 8.16 -11.57
N SER A 217 28.45 7.94 -12.53
CA SER A 217 28.74 8.92 -13.59
C SER A 217 27.51 9.23 -14.45
N ASN A 218 26.60 8.27 -14.57
CA ASN A 218 25.27 8.48 -15.12
C ASN A 218 24.26 8.66 -13.99
N ALA A 219 23.69 9.85 -13.85
CA ALA A 219 22.74 10.21 -12.81
C ALA A 219 21.42 9.40 -12.83
N THR A 220 21.14 8.65 -13.91
CA THR A 220 19.98 7.76 -14.00
C THR A 220 20.26 6.34 -13.50
N ILE A 221 21.50 6.03 -13.13
CA ILE A 221 21.90 4.76 -12.53
C ILE A 221 21.98 4.94 -11.00
N PRO A 222 21.46 3.98 -10.21
CA PRO A 222 21.56 4.02 -8.76
C PRO A 222 22.98 4.33 -8.24
N PRO A 223 23.12 5.22 -7.23
CA PRO A 223 24.39 5.42 -6.54
C PRO A 223 24.73 4.20 -5.67
N ASN A 224 26.00 4.07 -5.30
CA ASN A 224 26.37 3.15 -4.22
C ASN A 224 26.21 3.89 -2.88
N ILE A 225 25.35 3.38 -2.00
CA ILE A 225 25.08 3.93 -0.68
C ILE A 225 25.49 2.89 0.35
N THR A 226 26.36 3.28 1.28
CA THR A 226 26.79 2.43 2.38
C THR A 226 26.52 3.10 3.71
N ILE A 227 26.17 2.28 4.71
CA ILE A 227 25.97 2.68 6.09
C ILE A 227 26.95 1.88 6.93
N THR A 228 27.83 2.58 7.63
CA THR A 228 28.89 1.99 8.46
C THR A 228 28.75 2.44 9.90
N ARG A 229 29.18 1.59 10.83
CA ARG A 229 29.14 1.87 12.26
C ARG A 229 30.51 2.32 12.75
N PRO A 230 30.65 3.54 13.29
CA PRO A 230 31.88 3.96 13.94
C PRO A 230 32.29 3.04 15.09
N ASP A 231 31.33 2.58 15.91
CA ASP A 231 31.51 1.54 16.92
C ASP A 231 30.87 0.22 16.44
N GLN A 232 31.72 -0.75 16.10
CA GLN A 232 31.32 -2.06 15.60
C GLN A 232 30.68 -2.96 16.66
N SER A 233 30.79 -2.61 17.95
CA SER A 233 30.21 -3.37 19.07
C SER A 233 28.74 -3.03 19.33
N SER A 234 28.27 -1.90 18.81
CA SER A 234 26.91 -1.38 19.01
C SER A 234 26.13 -1.40 17.70
N ASN A 235 24.80 -1.50 17.76
CA ASN A 235 23.97 -1.32 16.57
C ASN A 235 24.03 0.14 16.09
N ALA A 236 23.75 0.35 14.80
CA ALA A 236 23.45 1.68 14.25
C ALA A 236 21.94 1.95 14.37
N THR A 237 21.57 3.21 14.51
CA THR A 237 20.19 3.67 14.29
C THR A 237 20.17 4.63 13.11
N ILE A 238 19.31 4.33 12.14
CA ILE A 238 19.06 5.15 10.97
C ILE A 238 17.58 5.50 10.90
N ARG A 239 17.25 6.67 10.36
CA ARG A 239 15.87 7.13 10.15
C ARG A 239 15.56 7.10 8.67
N PHE A 240 14.42 6.53 8.30
CA PHE A 240 13.86 6.73 6.97
C PHE A 240 12.77 7.79 7.06
N THR A 241 12.68 8.62 6.03
CA THR A 241 11.54 9.51 5.78
C THR A 241 11.12 9.32 4.34
N PHE A 242 9.87 8.91 4.11
CA PHE A 242 9.30 8.84 2.77
C PHE A 242 8.09 9.73 2.68
N ILE A 243 8.23 10.81 1.91
CA ILE A 243 7.18 11.78 1.61
C ILE A 243 6.91 11.84 0.11
N TYR A 244 5.68 12.22 -0.23
CA TYR A 244 5.26 12.50 -1.59
C TYR A 244 4.24 13.64 -1.60
N ASN A 245 4.10 14.30 -2.75
CA ASN A 245 3.08 15.30 -2.97
C ASN A 245 2.39 15.08 -4.31
N PHE A 246 1.07 15.19 -4.36
CA PHE A 246 0.34 15.24 -5.62
C PHE A 246 0.34 16.69 -6.11
N THR A 247 1.01 16.94 -7.23
CA THR A 247 0.87 18.19 -7.97
C THR A 247 -0.42 18.13 -8.79
N GLU A 248 -1.24 19.16 -8.72
CA GLU A 248 -2.54 19.26 -9.43
C GLU A 248 -2.39 19.39 -10.97
N THR A 249 -1.25 18.96 -11.54
CA THR A 249 -0.90 19.22 -12.95
C THR A 249 -1.13 18.01 -13.85
N THR A 250 -2.11 18.18 -14.75
CA THR A 250 -2.36 17.58 -16.07
C THR A 250 -2.00 16.10 -16.40
N PRO A 251 -2.99 15.29 -16.86
CA PRO A 251 -4.43 15.56 -16.79
C PRO A 251 -4.83 15.85 -15.36
N VAL A 252 -5.85 16.70 -15.18
CA VAL A 252 -6.42 16.98 -13.86
C VAL A 252 -7.11 15.69 -13.41
N THR A 253 -6.33 14.75 -12.91
CA THR A 253 -6.86 13.58 -12.23
C THR A 253 -7.25 14.09 -10.85
N PRO A 254 -8.55 14.19 -10.52
CA PRO A 254 -8.97 14.74 -9.25
C PRO A 254 -8.28 13.96 -8.14
N TYR A 255 -7.63 14.67 -7.22
CA TYR A 255 -7.19 14.08 -5.98
C TYR A 255 -8.42 13.52 -5.27
N VAL A 256 -8.51 12.19 -5.20
CA VAL A 256 -9.53 11.50 -4.40
C VAL A 256 -8.84 11.00 -3.15
N PRO A 257 -8.99 11.68 -2.00
CA PRO A 257 -8.44 11.21 -0.76
C PRO A 257 -8.98 9.80 -0.46
N LEU A 258 -8.09 8.90 -0.09
CA LEU A 258 -8.45 7.54 0.28
C LEU A 258 -8.77 7.50 1.79
N ILE A 259 -10.03 7.76 2.13
CA ILE A 259 -10.51 7.83 3.53
C ILE A 259 -10.71 6.41 4.08
N GLY A 260 -9.96 6.07 5.13
CA GLY A 260 -10.00 4.73 5.74
C GLY A 260 -11.21 4.55 6.63
N LEU A 261 -11.79 3.35 6.61
CA LEU A 261 -12.83 2.95 7.56
C LEU A 261 -12.19 2.39 8.82
N GLY A 262 -12.66 2.83 9.99
CA GLY A 262 -12.33 2.22 11.28
C GLY A 262 -13.06 0.89 11.49
N ARG A 263 -12.62 0.08 12.44
CA ARG A 263 -13.27 -1.22 12.74
C ARG A 263 -14.74 -1.06 13.16
N GLU A 264 -15.08 0.07 13.77
CA GLU A 264 -16.43 0.41 14.22
C GLU A 264 -17.38 0.66 13.04
N GLN A 265 -16.84 1.08 11.90
CA GLN A 265 -17.58 1.25 10.65
C GLN A 265 -17.49 0.00 9.76
N LEU A 266 -16.57 -0.92 10.04
CA LEU A 266 -16.34 -2.10 9.23
C LEU A 266 -17.39 -3.19 9.47
N PHE A 267 -17.67 -3.49 10.74
CA PHE A 267 -18.59 -4.55 11.15
C PHE A 267 -19.82 -4.00 11.85
N LEU A 268 -20.90 -4.78 11.84
CA LEU A 268 -22.06 -4.53 12.69
C LEU A 268 -21.65 -4.58 14.16
N THR A 269 -22.21 -3.68 14.96
CA THR A 269 -22.01 -3.67 16.42
C THR A 269 -23.03 -4.54 17.14
N GLU A 270 -24.20 -4.73 16.54
CA GLU A 270 -25.30 -5.51 17.09
C GLU A 270 -26.06 -6.25 15.98
N ALA A 271 -26.64 -7.39 16.34
CA ALA A 271 -27.48 -8.14 15.43
C ALA A 271 -28.88 -7.50 15.34
N ALA A 272 -29.52 -7.60 14.18
CA ALA A 272 -30.89 -7.12 14.01
C ALA A 272 -31.87 -7.89 14.90
N ASN A 273 -32.99 -7.26 15.23
CA ASN A 273 -34.06 -7.91 16.01
C ASN A 273 -34.55 -9.18 15.31
N GLY A 274 -34.51 -10.30 16.04
CA GLY A 274 -34.90 -11.62 15.52
C GLY A 274 -33.78 -12.42 14.86
N SER A 275 -32.54 -11.90 14.81
CA SER A 275 -31.37 -12.67 14.38
C SER A 275 -31.06 -13.84 15.32
N ALA A 276 -30.39 -14.88 14.78
CA ALA A 276 -29.96 -16.02 15.57
C ALA A 276 -29.00 -15.59 16.69
N PRO A 277 -29.12 -16.11 17.93
CA PRO A 277 -28.22 -15.75 19.03
C PRO A 277 -26.74 -15.94 18.72
N ALA A 278 -26.40 -16.90 17.86
CA ALA A 278 -25.03 -17.14 17.42
C ALA A 278 -24.41 -15.94 16.69
N LEU A 279 -25.19 -15.17 15.93
CA LEU A 279 -24.69 -13.98 15.25
C LEU A 279 -24.26 -12.92 16.27
N GLN A 280 -25.06 -12.68 17.30
CA GLN A 280 -24.70 -11.74 18.35
C GLN A 280 -23.40 -12.15 19.05
N SER A 281 -23.21 -13.45 19.33
CA SER A 281 -21.96 -13.96 19.90
C SER A 281 -20.75 -13.72 18.99
N VAL A 282 -20.91 -13.85 17.66
CA VAL A 282 -19.86 -13.55 16.69
C VAL A 282 -19.54 -12.06 16.68
N LEU A 283 -20.54 -11.19 16.63
CA LEU A 283 -20.33 -9.74 16.65
C LEU A 283 -19.65 -9.29 17.95
N THR A 284 -20.10 -9.77 19.11
CA THR A 284 -19.42 -9.50 20.39
C THR A 284 -17.97 -10.02 20.36
N SER A 285 -17.72 -11.20 19.78
CA SER A 285 -16.36 -11.73 19.64
C SER A 285 -15.48 -10.86 18.76
N ILE A 286 -16.01 -10.30 17.66
CA ILE A 286 -15.28 -9.36 16.79
C ILE A 286 -14.90 -8.09 17.57
N GLN A 287 -15.85 -7.53 18.32
CA GLN A 287 -15.64 -6.26 19.05
C GLN A 287 -14.68 -6.42 20.23
N GLU A 288 -14.75 -7.53 20.96
CA GLU A 288 -13.95 -7.75 22.17
C GLU A 288 -12.62 -8.45 21.86
N ASN A 289 -12.72 -9.71 21.42
CA ASN A 289 -11.57 -10.62 21.31
C ASN A 289 -10.90 -10.58 19.92
N GLY A 290 -11.63 -10.14 18.90
CA GLY A 290 -11.21 -10.07 17.50
C GLY A 290 -10.74 -8.69 17.07
N SER A 291 -10.69 -7.72 17.98
CA SER A 291 -10.39 -6.32 17.69
C SER A 291 -9.07 -6.13 16.91
N ALA A 292 -8.03 -6.90 17.23
CA ALA A 292 -6.76 -6.86 16.49
C ALA A 292 -6.88 -7.37 15.02
N ILE A 293 -7.73 -8.37 14.76
CA ILE A 293 -8.00 -8.86 13.40
C ILE A 293 -8.91 -7.88 12.67
N ALA A 294 -9.85 -7.26 13.37
CA ALA A 294 -10.70 -6.21 12.84
C ALA A 294 -9.87 -5.00 12.40
N ASP A 295 -8.88 -4.57 13.20
CA ASP A 295 -7.93 -3.50 12.87
C ASP A 295 -7.10 -3.86 11.62
N GLN A 296 -6.62 -5.11 11.54
CA GLN A 296 -5.93 -5.61 10.35
C GLN A 296 -6.80 -5.57 9.09
N THR A 297 -8.08 -5.92 9.23
CA THR A 297 -9.04 -5.87 8.12
C THR A 297 -9.39 -4.43 7.76
N ALA A 298 -9.51 -3.54 8.75
CA ALA A 298 -9.78 -2.12 8.57
C ALA A 298 -8.67 -1.39 7.80
N PHE A 299 -7.42 -1.87 7.85
CA PHE A 299 -6.34 -1.36 6.99
C PHE A 299 -6.65 -1.48 5.49
N LEU A 300 -7.46 -2.46 5.10
CA LEU A 300 -7.85 -2.72 3.71
C LEU A 300 -9.17 -2.05 3.32
N ALA A 301 -9.89 -1.47 4.28
CA ALA A 301 -11.21 -0.89 4.09
C ALA A 301 -11.13 0.64 3.96
N TYR A 302 -11.67 1.16 2.87
CA TYR A 302 -11.79 2.60 2.60
C TYR A 302 -13.18 2.90 2.05
N GLU A 303 -13.66 4.12 2.28
CA GLU A 303 -15.00 4.56 1.85
C GLU A 303 -15.23 4.40 0.34
N SER A 304 -14.19 4.61 -0.46
CA SER A 304 -14.29 4.52 -1.92
C SER A 304 -14.10 3.12 -2.49
N LYS A 305 -13.45 2.20 -1.74
CA LYS A 305 -13.11 0.83 -2.19
C LYS A 305 -12.44 0.02 -1.09
N PHE A 306 -12.50 -1.31 -1.23
CA PHE A 306 -11.65 -2.21 -0.46
C PHE A 306 -10.41 -2.61 -1.28
N LEU A 307 -9.30 -2.85 -0.58
CA LEU A 307 -8.06 -3.35 -1.17
C LEU A 307 -8.00 -4.87 -1.08
N ALA A 308 -7.44 -5.52 -2.09
CA ALA A 308 -7.36 -6.97 -2.15
C ALA A 308 -6.40 -7.59 -1.14
N GLY A 309 -5.43 -6.81 -0.64
CA GLY A 309 -4.53 -7.25 0.42
C GLY A 309 -3.53 -6.18 0.82
N GLY A 310 -2.52 -6.61 1.59
CA GLY A 310 -1.38 -5.77 1.97
C GLY A 310 -0.52 -5.39 0.76
N TRP A 311 0.73 -4.99 1.00
CA TRP A 311 1.56 -4.30 0.01
C TRP A 311 1.60 -4.99 -1.37
N ARG A 312 1.57 -6.32 -1.50
CA ARG A 312 1.54 -6.95 -2.84
C ARG A 312 0.28 -6.63 -3.65
N PHE A 313 -0.86 -6.46 -3.01
CA PHE A 313 -2.17 -6.29 -3.64
C PHE A 313 -2.90 -5.07 -3.10
N LEU A 314 -2.15 -3.98 -2.85
CA LEU A 314 -2.61 -2.75 -2.22
C LEU A 314 -3.42 -1.85 -3.17
N THR A 315 -4.36 -2.46 -3.89
CA THR A 315 -5.29 -1.85 -4.85
C THR A 315 -6.57 -2.70 -4.93
N TYR A 316 -7.55 -2.23 -5.70
CA TYR A 316 -8.81 -2.94 -5.90
C TYR A 316 -8.66 -4.14 -6.83
N PHE A 317 -9.23 -5.27 -6.41
CA PHE A 317 -9.51 -6.43 -7.28
C PHE A 317 -11.00 -6.80 -7.14
N GLY A 318 -11.75 -6.78 -8.24
CA GLY A 318 -13.21 -6.90 -8.19
C GLY A 318 -13.68 -8.27 -7.73
N ARG A 319 -13.03 -9.33 -8.23
CA ARG A 319 -13.30 -10.71 -7.81
C ARG A 319 -13.10 -10.89 -6.31
N ASP A 320 -11.92 -10.56 -5.82
CA ASP A 320 -11.50 -10.72 -4.43
C ASP A 320 -12.40 -9.90 -3.50
N THR A 321 -12.73 -8.68 -3.90
CA THR A 321 -13.61 -7.77 -3.15
C THR A 321 -15.04 -8.31 -3.06
N MET A 322 -15.61 -8.82 -4.15
CA MET A 322 -16.96 -9.41 -4.14
C MET A 322 -17.02 -10.73 -3.36
N LEU A 323 -15.98 -11.56 -3.43
CA LEU A 323 -15.87 -12.76 -2.61
C LEU A 323 -15.76 -12.42 -1.12
N ALA A 324 -14.95 -11.42 -0.76
CA ALA A 324 -14.82 -10.93 0.60
C ALA A 324 -16.16 -10.42 1.13
N LEU A 325 -16.87 -9.59 0.34
CA LEU A 325 -18.22 -9.15 0.70
C LEU A 325 -19.14 -10.33 0.94
N ARG A 326 -19.21 -11.30 0.00
CA ARG A 326 -20.09 -12.47 0.14
C ARG A 326 -19.86 -13.22 1.46
N LEU A 327 -18.60 -13.41 1.85
CA LEU A 327 -18.23 -14.09 3.10
C LEU A 327 -18.55 -13.26 4.34
N LEU A 328 -18.52 -11.93 4.22
CA LEU A 328 -18.69 -11.01 5.34
C LEU A 328 -20.12 -10.46 5.47
N LEU A 329 -21.01 -10.65 4.50
CA LEU A 329 -22.40 -10.18 4.52
C LEU A 329 -23.12 -10.36 5.87
N PRO A 330 -22.97 -11.48 6.61
CA PRO A 330 -23.64 -11.64 7.90
C PRO A 330 -23.17 -10.67 8.99
N VAL A 331 -21.97 -10.12 8.88
CA VAL A 331 -21.29 -9.34 9.95
C VAL A 331 -20.81 -7.96 9.51
N ILE A 332 -20.72 -7.70 8.21
CA ILE A 332 -20.24 -6.43 7.65
C ILE A 332 -21.31 -5.35 7.80
N SER A 333 -20.89 -4.11 8.04
CA SER A 333 -21.82 -2.98 8.10
C SER A 333 -22.39 -2.66 6.72
N THR A 334 -23.56 -2.01 6.70
CA THR A 334 -24.14 -1.49 5.45
C THR A 334 -23.20 -0.50 4.75
N THR A 335 -22.57 0.41 5.49
CA THR A 335 -21.59 1.37 4.96
C THR A 335 -20.45 0.66 4.22
N SER A 336 -19.91 -0.41 4.82
CA SER A 336 -18.83 -1.18 4.22
C SER A 336 -19.28 -1.99 3.00
N ALA A 337 -20.48 -2.58 3.06
CA ALA A 337 -21.07 -3.27 1.91
C ALA A 337 -21.32 -2.30 0.73
N GLU A 338 -21.84 -1.10 1.01
CA GLU A 338 -22.05 -0.04 0.01
C GLU A 338 -20.73 0.45 -0.58
N SER A 339 -19.70 0.64 0.25
CA SER A 339 -18.35 1.01 -0.22
C SER A 339 -17.80 -0.02 -1.21
N ILE A 340 -18.00 -1.31 -0.95
CA ILE A 340 -17.61 -2.40 -1.84
C ILE A 340 -18.44 -2.37 -3.13
N LEU A 341 -19.76 -2.36 -3.03
CA LEU A 341 -20.65 -2.42 -4.20
C LEU A 341 -20.49 -1.18 -5.09
N GLY A 342 -20.38 0.00 -4.49
CA GLY A 342 -20.06 1.25 -5.19
C GLY A 342 -18.77 1.12 -5.98
N ALA A 343 -17.70 0.62 -5.34
CA ALA A 343 -16.42 0.44 -6.02
C ALA A 343 -16.48 -0.53 -7.21
N VAL A 344 -17.30 -1.59 -7.12
CA VAL A 344 -17.55 -2.54 -8.21
C VAL A 344 -18.29 -1.87 -9.37
N LEU A 345 -19.37 -1.15 -9.08
CA LEU A 345 -20.22 -0.52 -10.09
C LEU A 345 -19.51 0.65 -10.79
N GLU A 346 -18.76 1.47 -10.07
CA GLU A 346 -18.00 2.59 -10.62
C GLU A 346 -16.91 2.16 -11.63
N ARG A 347 -16.45 0.92 -11.54
CA ARG A 347 -15.39 0.36 -12.39
C ARG A 347 -15.93 -0.55 -13.49
N ALA A 348 -17.24 -0.70 -13.60
CA ALA A 348 -17.84 -1.38 -14.74
C ALA A 348 -17.58 -0.59 -16.03
N ASN A 349 -17.34 -1.28 -17.14
CA ASN A 349 -17.22 -0.62 -18.43
C ASN A 349 -18.60 -0.30 -19.04
N GLU A 350 -18.61 0.33 -20.22
CA GLU A 350 -19.84 0.71 -20.94
C GLU A 350 -20.75 -0.48 -21.30
N THR A 351 -20.22 -1.71 -21.34
CA THR A 351 -21.01 -2.93 -21.60
C THR A 351 -21.51 -3.61 -20.32
N GLY A 352 -21.16 -3.09 -19.14
CA GLY A 352 -21.49 -3.67 -17.85
C GLY A 352 -20.54 -4.78 -17.37
N THR A 353 -19.42 -5.01 -18.06
CA THR A 353 -18.37 -5.94 -17.62
C THR A 353 -17.64 -5.34 -16.42
N LEU A 354 -17.40 -6.14 -15.40
CA LEU A 354 -16.81 -5.73 -14.13
C LEU A 354 -15.29 -5.80 -14.17
N CYS A 355 -14.66 -4.77 -13.60
CA CYS A 355 -13.21 -4.67 -13.53
C CYS A 355 -12.62 -5.77 -12.64
N HIS A 356 -11.66 -6.51 -13.18
CA HIS A 356 -10.86 -7.50 -12.44
C HIS A 356 -9.84 -6.84 -11.51
N GLU A 357 -9.00 -5.93 -12.04
CA GLU A 357 -7.92 -5.27 -11.31
C GLU A 357 -7.87 -3.79 -11.73
N GLU A 358 -7.80 -2.91 -10.73
CA GLU A 358 -7.53 -1.49 -10.93
C GLU A 358 -6.03 -1.22 -10.79
N THR A 359 -5.43 -0.68 -11.84
CA THR A 359 -4.10 -0.09 -11.81
C THR A 359 -4.20 1.42 -11.62
N VAL A 360 -3.54 1.95 -10.59
CA VAL A 360 -3.54 3.40 -10.28
C VAL A 360 -2.11 3.96 -10.19
N GLY A 361 -2.03 5.29 -10.08
CA GLY A 361 -0.79 6.00 -9.78
C GLY A 361 0.21 5.98 -10.93
N ASP A 362 1.50 6.00 -10.60
CA ASP A 362 2.56 6.07 -11.61
C ASP A 362 2.53 4.88 -12.59
N TYR A 363 2.17 3.69 -12.10
CA TYR A 363 2.07 2.50 -12.93
C TYR A 363 0.92 2.61 -13.96
N ALA A 364 -0.15 3.33 -13.66
CA ALA A 364 -1.21 3.61 -14.63
C ALA A 364 -0.68 4.45 -15.80
N SER A 365 0.20 5.43 -15.53
CA SER A 365 0.88 6.20 -16.59
C SER A 365 1.70 5.30 -17.51
N PHE A 366 2.42 4.34 -16.94
CA PHE A 366 3.18 3.36 -17.72
C PHE A 366 2.28 2.50 -18.64
N ILE A 367 1.16 1.99 -18.12
CA ILE A 367 0.19 1.23 -18.91
C ILE A 367 -0.43 2.09 -20.01
N ASN A 368 -0.86 3.31 -19.69
CA ASN A 368 -1.47 4.23 -20.64
C ASN A 368 -0.51 4.59 -21.79
N ILE A 369 0.78 4.77 -21.50
CA ILE A 369 1.81 4.93 -22.54
C ILE A 369 1.90 3.68 -23.43
N GLY A 370 1.95 2.49 -22.82
CA GLY A 370 1.99 1.21 -23.55
C GLY A 370 0.78 1.01 -24.48
N ASN A 371 -0.37 1.57 -24.12
CA ASN A 371 -1.61 1.53 -24.90
C ASN A 371 -1.74 2.66 -25.95
N ASN A 372 -0.69 3.46 -26.19
CA ASN A 372 -0.73 4.66 -27.03
C ASN A 372 -1.73 5.73 -26.57
N GLN A 373 -1.97 5.79 -25.25
CA GLN A 373 -2.87 6.74 -24.59
C GLN A 373 -2.12 7.58 -23.55
N SER A 374 -0.90 8.00 -23.85
CA SER A 374 -0.06 8.78 -22.93
C SER A 374 -0.73 10.06 -22.40
N TYR A 375 -1.66 10.64 -23.17
CA TYR A 375 -2.46 11.81 -22.76
C TYR A 375 -3.36 11.56 -21.54
N LEU A 376 -3.60 10.31 -21.15
CA LEU A 376 -4.36 9.95 -19.94
C LEU A 376 -3.53 10.06 -18.66
N GLY A 377 -2.19 10.15 -18.76
CA GLY A 377 -1.30 10.21 -17.60
C GLY A 377 -1.61 9.11 -16.59
N ASN A 378 -1.79 9.47 -15.31
CA ASN A 378 -2.07 8.57 -14.20
C ASN A 378 -3.56 8.22 -14.04
N THR A 379 -4.41 8.49 -15.04
CA THR A 379 -5.80 8.03 -15.03
C THR A 379 -5.83 6.52 -14.82
N PRO A 380 -6.63 5.98 -13.87
CA PRO A 380 -6.66 4.55 -13.59
C PRO A 380 -6.92 3.70 -14.83
N TYR A 381 -6.21 2.58 -14.92
CA TYR A 381 -6.45 1.57 -15.93
C TYR A 381 -7.20 0.39 -15.31
N TYR A 382 -8.35 0.04 -15.90
CA TYR A 382 -9.19 -1.07 -15.46
C TYR A 382 -9.00 -2.27 -16.39
N SER A 383 -8.61 -3.40 -15.79
CA SER A 383 -8.47 -4.66 -16.52
C SER A 383 -9.77 -5.45 -16.48
N TYR A 384 -10.21 -5.98 -17.62
CA TYR A 384 -11.45 -6.78 -17.75
C TYR A 384 -11.16 -8.22 -18.23
N ILE A 385 -9.95 -8.72 -18.00
CA ILE A 385 -9.47 -9.98 -18.59
C ILE A 385 -10.06 -11.24 -17.93
N MET A 386 -10.56 -11.13 -16.70
CA MET A 386 -11.08 -12.27 -15.93
C MET A 386 -12.60 -12.39 -16.06
N LEU A 387 -13.05 -13.37 -16.84
CA LEU A 387 -14.46 -13.63 -17.15
C LEU A 387 -15.31 -13.98 -15.92
N ASP A 388 -14.69 -14.52 -14.86
CA ASP A 388 -15.42 -14.96 -13.67
C ASP A 388 -15.89 -13.80 -12.78
N THR A 389 -15.30 -12.62 -12.92
CA THR A 389 -15.66 -11.42 -12.15
C THR A 389 -17.14 -11.07 -12.29
N ASP A 390 -17.67 -11.11 -13.51
CA ASP A 390 -19.06 -10.75 -13.82
C ASP A 390 -20.08 -11.65 -13.11
N PHE A 391 -19.74 -12.92 -12.92
CA PHE A 391 -20.64 -13.92 -12.32
C PHE A 391 -20.77 -13.79 -10.80
N LEU A 392 -19.99 -12.92 -10.15
CA LEU A 392 -19.99 -12.75 -8.70
C LEU A 392 -20.96 -11.69 -8.20
N LEU A 393 -21.36 -10.72 -9.04
CA LEU A 393 -22.23 -9.63 -8.62
C LEU A 393 -23.63 -10.10 -8.21
N LEU A 394 -24.26 -10.94 -9.05
CA LEU A 394 -25.63 -11.42 -8.76
C LEU A 394 -25.71 -12.25 -7.46
N PRO A 395 -24.81 -13.22 -7.20
CA PRO A 395 -24.78 -13.93 -5.91
C PRO A 395 -24.59 -13.03 -4.69
N VAL A 396 -23.90 -11.90 -4.83
CA VAL A 396 -23.71 -10.93 -3.74
C VAL A 396 -24.98 -10.12 -3.49
N LEU A 397 -25.72 -9.77 -4.54
CA LEU A 397 -26.96 -8.98 -4.46
C LEU A 397 -28.20 -9.79 -4.07
N SER A 398 -28.15 -11.12 -4.12
CA SER A 398 -29.32 -11.98 -3.94
C SER A 398 -29.68 -12.30 -2.47
N GLU A 399 -29.11 -11.61 -1.49
CA GLU A 399 -29.39 -11.83 -0.06
C GLU A 399 -30.13 -10.71 0.65
#